data_AF-A0A3D1V1H5-F1
#
_entry.id   AF-A0A3D1V1H5-F1
#
_cell.length_a   1.000
_cell.length_b   1.000
_cell.length_c   1.000
_cell.angle_alpha   90.00
_cell.angle_beta   90.00
_cell.angle_gamma   90.00
#
_symmetry.space_group_name_H-M   'P 1'
#
loop_
_entity.id
_entity.type
_entity.pdbx_description
1 polymer ?
#
loop_
_entity_poly.entity_id
_entity_poly.type
_entity_poly.pdbx_seq_one_letter_code
_entity_poly.pdbx_strand_id
1 'polypeptide(L)'
;MFRALPTMGTRFANARLTGRMIGTRGVENYIRKPYGPGWVLTGDAGLLMDPSTGVGMGDALGQSFWLAGALDRALNGGGWDTTMAGFQQQRDEALMPLYRLTLWFTTLGRTSDTAMTYLRAMLSSPAIARVVPALFPGLVEDALPAHLRPILQQNANGFRDAATSVPVAAG
;
A
#
# COMPACT_ATOMS: atom_id res chain seq x y z
N MET A 1 12.62 15.55 17.43
CA MET A 1 11.77 15.00 16.34
C MET A 1 10.55 14.26 16.87
N PHE A 2 10.67 13.12 17.58
CA PHE A 2 9.49 12.38 18.09
C PHE A 2 8.64 13.11 19.13
N ARG A 3 9.22 13.94 20.00
CA ARG A 3 8.47 14.75 20.98
C ARG A 3 7.51 15.77 20.35
N ALA A 4 7.66 16.07 19.06
CA ALA A 4 6.75 16.94 18.33
C ALA A 4 5.48 16.21 17.84
N LEU A 5 5.41 14.88 17.98
CA LEU A 5 4.22 14.10 17.65
C LEU A 5 3.28 14.01 18.86
N PRO A 6 1.96 14.12 18.67
CA PRO A 6 0.98 14.04 19.77
C PRO A 6 1.13 12.75 20.59
N THR A 7 1.01 12.85 21.91
CA THR A 7 1.11 11.74 22.90
C THR A 7 2.47 11.03 22.98
N MET A 8 3.38 11.29 22.05
CA MET A 8 4.63 10.54 21.95
C MET A 8 5.61 10.88 23.06
N GLY A 9 5.57 12.11 23.60
CA GLY A 9 6.31 12.50 24.81
C GLY A 9 5.95 11.63 26.02
N THR A 10 4.66 11.36 26.22
CA THR A 10 4.17 10.46 27.28
C THR A 10 4.58 9.01 27.01
N ARG A 11 4.40 8.53 25.78
CA ARG A 11 4.78 7.16 25.39
C ARG A 11 6.28 6.89 25.59
N PHE A 12 7.12 7.91 25.39
CA PHE A 12 8.57 7.80 25.58
C PHE A 12 9.07 8.27 26.96
N ALA A 13 8.19 8.59 27.92
CA ALA A 13 8.59 9.22 29.18
C ALA A 13 9.67 8.44 29.96
N ASN A 14 9.59 7.11 29.93
CA ASN A 14 10.56 6.20 30.57
C ASN A 14 11.30 5.32 29.55
N ALA A 15 11.25 5.65 28.27
CA ALA A 15 11.91 4.86 27.24
C ALA A 15 13.42 5.14 27.24
N ARG A 16 14.21 4.06 27.24
CA ARG A 16 15.66 4.11 27.03
C ARG A 16 15.99 3.60 25.64
N LEU A 17 16.77 4.37 24.88
CA LEU A 17 17.31 3.91 23.61
C LEU A 17 18.28 2.75 23.87
N THR A 18 18.03 1.61 23.26
CA THR A 18 18.94 0.45 23.27
C THR A 18 19.62 0.35 21.91
N GLY A 19 20.95 0.44 21.89
CA GLY A 19 21.74 0.39 20.65
C GLY A 19 21.90 1.76 19.97
N ARG A 20 22.20 1.73 18.66
CA ARG A 20 22.43 2.92 17.83
C ARG A 20 21.23 3.18 16.92
N MET A 21 20.87 4.45 16.72
CA MET A 21 19.94 4.82 15.67
C MET A 21 20.62 4.64 14.31
N ILE A 22 19.97 3.90 13.42
CA ILE A 22 20.41 3.65 12.05
C ILE A 22 19.29 4.13 11.15
N GLY A 23 19.63 4.84 10.09
CA GLY A 23 18.68 5.29 9.09
C GLY A 23 19.33 5.27 7.72
N THR A 24 18.50 5.09 6.70
CA THR A 24 18.89 5.30 5.32
C THR A 24 18.26 6.60 4.83
N ARG A 25 18.97 7.35 3.98
CA ARG A 25 18.46 8.61 3.42
C ARG A 25 18.19 8.41 1.94
N GLY A 26 16.95 8.70 1.53
CA GLY A 26 16.54 8.59 0.14
C GLY A 26 16.51 7.13 -0.32
N VAL A 27 15.34 6.50 -0.21
CA VAL A 27 15.11 5.21 -0.87
C VAL A 27 14.69 5.53 -2.30
N GLU A 28 15.45 5.03 -3.27
CA GLU A 28 15.07 5.17 -4.67
C GLU A 28 13.85 4.29 -4.96
N ASN A 29 12.86 4.86 -5.63
CA ASN A 29 11.71 4.11 -6.12
C ASN A 29 12.06 3.60 -7.53
N TYR A 30 11.98 2.29 -7.75
CA TYR A 30 12.19 1.71 -9.06
C TYR A 30 11.34 0.47 -9.31
N ILE A 31 11.10 0.20 -10.59
CA ILE A 31 10.56 -1.05 -11.09
C ILE A 31 11.41 -1.50 -12.28
N ARG A 32 11.93 -2.73 -12.22
CA ARG A 32 12.80 -3.32 -13.24
C ARG A 32 12.06 -4.38 -14.03
N LYS A 33 12.53 -4.64 -15.25
CA LYS A 33 12.16 -5.87 -15.97
C LYS A 33 12.52 -7.07 -15.08
N PRO A 34 11.56 -7.94 -14.70
CA PRO A 34 11.82 -8.93 -13.66
C PRO A 34 12.57 -10.15 -14.16
N TYR A 35 12.84 -10.31 -15.45
CA TYR A 35 13.46 -11.55 -15.94
C TYR A 35 14.29 -11.35 -17.21
N GLY A 36 15.14 -12.34 -17.48
CA GLY A 36 15.86 -12.54 -18.73
C GLY A 36 16.30 -14.00 -18.84
N PRO A 37 17.21 -14.36 -19.77
CA PRO A 37 17.60 -15.74 -19.99
C PRO A 37 18.16 -16.39 -18.72
N GLY A 38 17.40 -17.32 -18.13
CA GLY A 38 17.81 -18.07 -16.94
C GLY A 38 17.86 -17.29 -15.62
N TRP A 39 17.38 -16.05 -15.57
CA TRP A 39 17.34 -15.26 -14.33
C TRP A 39 16.00 -14.56 -14.12
N VAL A 40 15.67 -14.34 -12.86
CA VAL A 40 14.46 -13.64 -12.42
C VAL A 40 14.73 -12.82 -11.16
N LEU A 41 14.02 -11.70 -11.00
CA LEU A 41 14.07 -10.77 -9.88
C LEU A 41 12.75 -10.80 -9.14
N THR A 42 12.82 -10.77 -7.80
CA THR A 42 11.66 -10.72 -6.91
C THR A 42 11.95 -9.81 -5.72
N GLY A 43 10.90 -9.30 -5.07
CA GLY A 43 11.01 -8.34 -3.98
C GLY A 43 11.80 -7.11 -4.38
N ASP A 44 12.60 -6.59 -3.46
CA ASP A 44 13.39 -5.37 -3.66
C ASP A 44 14.34 -5.46 -4.86
N ALA A 45 14.78 -6.65 -5.27
CA ALA A 45 15.64 -6.79 -6.45
C ALA A 45 14.93 -6.38 -7.76
N GLY A 46 13.60 -6.54 -7.82
CA GLY A 46 12.78 -6.23 -8.99
C GLY A 46 11.94 -4.96 -8.85
N LEU A 47 11.53 -4.61 -7.63
CA LEU A 47 10.69 -3.45 -7.33
C LEU A 47 10.99 -2.96 -5.91
N LEU A 48 11.39 -1.69 -5.79
CA LEU A 48 11.59 -1.01 -4.51
C LEU A 48 10.76 0.27 -4.48
N MET A 49 10.13 0.52 -3.34
CA MET A 49 9.31 1.70 -3.09
C MET A 49 9.73 2.35 -1.78
N ASP A 50 9.46 3.65 -1.65
CA ASP A 50 9.66 4.37 -0.40
C ASP A 50 8.87 3.67 0.74
N PRO A 51 9.49 3.38 1.90
CA PRO A 51 8.85 2.64 2.98
C PRO A 51 7.71 3.41 3.67
N SER A 52 7.50 4.69 3.35
CA SER A 52 6.44 5.55 3.88
C SER A 52 5.03 4.98 3.75
N THR A 53 4.77 4.15 2.74
CA THR A 53 3.47 3.50 2.52
C THR A 53 3.31 2.15 3.23
N GLY A 54 4.40 1.59 3.78
CA GLY A 54 4.35 0.40 4.65
C GLY A 54 4.00 -0.93 3.95
N VAL A 55 4.16 -1.01 2.63
CA VAL A 55 3.67 -2.14 1.82
C VAL A 55 4.72 -3.16 1.39
N GLY A 56 6.01 -2.79 1.40
CA GLY A 56 7.06 -3.56 0.71
C GLY A 56 7.19 -5.03 1.11
N MET A 57 7.01 -5.37 2.39
CA MET A 57 7.06 -6.77 2.85
C MET A 57 5.92 -7.61 2.26
N GLY A 58 4.71 -7.06 2.23
CA GLY A 58 3.55 -7.75 1.64
C GLY A 58 3.74 -7.98 0.15
N ASP A 59 4.24 -6.97 -0.55
CA ASP A 59 4.50 -7.03 -1.99
C ASP A 59 5.58 -8.07 -2.34
N ALA A 60 6.67 -8.14 -1.56
CA ALA A 60 7.73 -9.13 -1.77
C ALA A 60 7.23 -10.56 -1.57
N LEU A 61 6.37 -10.79 -0.57
CA LEU A 61 5.72 -12.08 -0.35
C LEU A 61 4.77 -12.44 -1.51
N GLY A 62 3.92 -11.50 -1.93
CA GLY A 62 3.01 -11.69 -3.06
C GLY A 62 3.74 -12.04 -4.35
N GLN A 63 4.81 -11.30 -4.66
CA GLN A 63 5.70 -11.59 -5.80
C GLN A 63 6.26 -13.01 -5.73
N SER A 64 6.66 -13.48 -4.55
CA SER A 64 7.22 -14.82 -4.37
C SER A 64 6.21 -15.93 -4.69
N PHE A 65 4.93 -15.75 -4.34
CA PHE A 65 3.87 -16.71 -4.70
C PHE A 65 3.60 -16.73 -6.20
N TRP A 66 3.48 -15.56 -6.84
CA TRP A 66 3.26 -15.49 -8.29
C TRP A 66 4.45 -16.07 -9.06
N LEU A 67 5.67 -15.78 -8.60
CA LEU A 67 6.89 -16.31 -9.19
C LEU A 67 6.98 -17.82 -9.04
N ALA A 68 6.65 -18.38 -7.87
CA ALA A 68 6.63 -19.83 -7.67
C ALA A 68 5.72 -20.53 -8.67
N GLY A 69 4.50 -20.01 -8.91
CA GLY A 69 3.59 -20.55 -9.91
C GLY A 69 4.09 -20.40 -11.36
N ALA A 70 4.82 -19.33 -11.67
CA ALA A 70 5.41 -19.14 -13.00
C ALA A 70 6.60 -20.09 -13.23
N LEU A 71 7.45 -20.27 -12.22
CA LEU A 71 8.58 -21.20 -12.26
C LEU A 71 8.10 -22.65 -12.36
N ASP A 72 7.06 -23.04 -11.62
CA ASP A 72 6.47 -24.37 -11.73
C ASP A 72 6.04 -24.68 -13.18
N ARG A 73 5.35 -23.74 -13.84
CA ARG A 73 4.98 -23.89 -15.26
C ARG A 73 6.20 -23.98 -16.17
N ALA A 74 7.23 -23.17 -15.94
CA ALA A 74 8.44 -23.17 -16.76
C ALA A 74 9.20 -24.51 -16.63
N LEU A 75 9.34 -25.02 -15.41
CA LEU A 75 10.05 -26.25 -15.11
C LEU A 75 9.30 -27.49 -15.60
N ASN A 76 7.97 -27.42 -15.73
CA ASN A 76 7.12 -28.48 -16.28
C ASN A 76 6.90 -28.35 -17.80
N GLY A 77 7.82 -27.72 -18.53
CA GLY A 77 7.83 -27.70 -20.00
C GLY A 77 7.19 -26.45 -20.64
N GLY A 78 6.74 -25.48 -19.85
CA GLY A 78 6.36 -24.17 -20.35
C GLY A 78 7.56 -23.36 -20.85
N GLY A 79 7.36 -22.56 -21.89
CA GLY A 79 8.42 -21.66 -22.38
C GLY A 79 8.82 -20.63 -21.32
N TRP A 80 10.14 -20.46 -21.11
CA TRP A 80 10.68 -19.51 -20.12
C TRP A 80 10.15 -18.10 -20.33
N ASP A 81 10.29 -17.56 -21.55
CA ASP A 81 9.86 -16.19 -21.84
C ASP A 81 8.35 -16.01 -21.68
N THR A 82 7.55 -17.00 -22.05
CA THR A 82 6.08 -16.94 -21.90
C THR A 82 5.66 -16.95 -20.44
N THR A 83 6.22 -17.86 -19.64
CA THR A 83 5.88 -18.01 -18.22
C THR A 83 6.35 -16.81 -17.40
N MET A 84 7.55 -16.30 -17.68
CA MET A 84 8.08 -15.11 -17.01
C MET A 84 7.40 -13.82 -17.48
N ALA A 85 6.96 -13.72 -18.74
CA ALA A 85 6.11 -12.62 -19.20
C ALA A 85 4.78 -12.59 -18.44
N GLY A 86 4.16 -13.75 -18.21
CA GLY A 86 2.95 -13.86 -17.39
C GLY A 86 3.18 -13.43 -15.94
N PHE A 87 4.32 -13.79 -15.34
CA PHE A 87 4.71 -13.28 -14.03
C PHE A 87 4.87 -11.76 -14.03
N GLN A 88 5.59 -11.20 -15.01
CA GLN A 88 5.76 -9.75 -15.12
C GLN A 88 4.41 -9.04 -15.22
N GLN A 89 3.52 -9.52 -16.09
CA GLN A 89 2.19 -8.93 -16.27
C GLN A 89 1.41 -8.93 -14.96
N GLN A 90 1.32 -10.08 -14.28
CA GLN A 90 0.60 -10.20 -13.01
C GLN A 90 1.19 -9.28 -11.93
N ARG A 91 2.52 -9.23 -11.82
CA ARG A 91 3.22 -8.34 -10.89
C ARG A 91 2.92 -6.87 -11.20
N ASP A 92 3.06 -6.46 -12.44
CA ASP A 92 2.92 -5.06 -12.86
C ASP A 92 1.46 -4.59 -12.71
N GLU A 93 0.48 -5.42 -13.06
CA GLU A 93 -0.94 -5.13 -12.85
C GLU A 93 -1.28 -4.93 -11.37
N ALA A 94 -0.74 -5.79 -10.49
CA ALA A 94 -1.00 -5.71 -9.06
C ALA A 94 -0.28 -4.53 -8.38
N LEU A 95 0.98 -4.26 -8.76
CA LEU A 95 1.86 -3.36 -8.00
C LEU A 95 1.98 -1.96 -8.61
N MET A 96 1.67 -1.75 -9.89
CA MET A 96 1.77 -0.42 -10.51
C MET A 96 0.88 0.65 -9.86
N PRO A 97 -0.38 0.37 -9.44
CA PRO A 97 -1.19 1.35 -8.72
C PRO A 97 -0.51 1.81 -7.42
N LEU A 98 0.07 0.87 -6.68
CA LEU A 98 0.75 1.12 -5.42
C LEU A 98 2.11 1.83 -5.60
N TYR A 99 2.84 1.49 -6.66
CA TYR A 99 4.05 2.20 -7.07
C TYR A 99 3.76 3.68 -7.35
N ARG A 100 2.72 3.95 -8.14
CA ARG A 100 2.28 5.33 -8.45
C ARG A 100 1.77 6.06 -7.22
N LEU A 101 1.03 5.37 -6.35
CA LEU A 101 0.61 5.92 -5.05
C LEU A 101 1.83 6.32 -4.22
N THR A 102 2.83 5.46 -4.11
CA THR A 102 4.02 5.75 -3.29
C THR A 102 4.77 6.96 -3.86
N LEU A 103 5.00 7.01 -5.17
CA LEU A 103 5.60 8.19 -5.82
C LEU A 103 4.81 9.47 -5.50
N TRP A 104 3.49 9.45 -5.66
CA TRP A 104 2.65 10.60 -5.33
C TRP A 104 2.73 10.97 -3.84
N PHE A 105 2.71 9.97 -2.95
CA PHE A 105 2.81 10.19 -1.51
C PHE A 105 4.12 10.89 -1.14
N THR A 106 5.23 10.56 -1.80
CA THR A 106 6.53 11.22 -1.56
C THR A 106 6.58 12.67 -2.04
N THR A 107 5.68 13.11 -2.92
CA THR A 107 5.59 14.52 -3.35
C THR A 107 4.63 15.35 -2.51
N LEU A 108 3.86 14.73 -1.61
CA LEU A 108 2.97 15.45 -0.73
C LEU A 108 3.76 16.35 0.22
N GLY A 109 3.50 17.66 0.12
CA GLY A 109 3.98 18.62 1.07
C GLY A 109 3.37 18.43 2.46
N ARG A 110 3.90 19.17 3.44
CA ARG A 110 3.38 19.15 4.80
C ARG A 110 1.92 19.64 4.80
N THR A 111 0.99 18.79 5.22
CA THR A 111 -0.40 19.21 5.48
C THR A 111 -0.44 20.15 6.69
N SER A 112 -1.32 21.15 6.68
CA SER A 112 -1.43 22.08 7.81
C SER A 112 -1.87 21.35 9.09
N ASP A 113 -1.31 21.76 10.22
CA ASP A 113 -1.62 21.16 11.53
C ASP A 113 -3.12 21.32 11.88
N THR A 114 -3.71 22.44 11.45
CA THR A 114 -5.15 22.71 11.54
C THR A 114 -5.97 21.69 10.76
N ALA A 115 -5.65 21.46 9.47
CA ALA A 115 -6.39 20.51 8.64
C ALA A 115 -6.32 19.09 9.21
N MET A 116 -5.15 18.66 9.69
CA MET A 116 -4.98 17.35 10.32
C MET A 116 -5.75 17.22 11.65
N THR A 117 -5.90 18.31 12.40
CA THR A 117 -6.67 18.31 13.65
C THR A 117 -8.16 18.14 13.39
N TYR A 118 -8.72 18.88 12.42
CA TYR A 118 -10.11 18.70 12.01
C TYR A 118 -10.38 17.31 11.41
N LEU A 119 -9.47 16.80 10.58
CA LEU A 119 -9.57 15.44 10.04
C LEU A 119 -9.64 14.39 11.17
N ARG A 120 -8.76 14.49 12.18
CA ARG A 120 -8.78 13.58 13.33
C ARG A 120 -10.08 13.70 14.14
N ALA A 121 -10.55 14.91 14.40
CA ALA A 121 -11.82 15.13 15.09
C ALA A 121 -12.99 14.51 14.32
N MET A 122 -13.03 14.68 13.00
CA MET A 122 -14.03 14.06 12.13
C MET A 122 -13.98 12.53 12.18
N LEU A 123 -12.79 11.93 12.05
CA LEU A 123 -12.62 10.47 12.10
C LEU A 123 -12.92 9.87 13.49
N SER A 124 -12.87 10.67 14.55
CA SER A 124 -13.23 10.21 15.91
C SER A 124 -14.73 10.11 16.17
N SER A 125 -15.58 10.64 15.28
CA SER A 125 -17.03 10.62 15.41
C SER A 125 -17.68 10.05 14.14
N PRO A 126 -18.24 8.82 14.20
CA PRO A 126 -18.95 8.23 13.06
C PRO A 126 -20.08 9.13 12.54
N ALA A 127 -20.76 9.89 13.41
CA ALA A 127 -21.81 10.81 13.01
C ALA A 127 -21.28 11.96 12.14
N ILE A 128 -20.12 12.53 12.49
CA ILE A 128 -19.49 13.61 11.73
C ILE A 128 -18.87 13.05 10.44
N ALA A 129 -18.23 11.89 10.49
CA ALA A 129 -17.66 11.24 9.30
C ALA A 129 -18.71 10.99 8.20
N ARG A 130 -19.96 10.69 8.58
CA ARG A 130 -21.08 10.49 7.62
C ARG A 130 -21.52 11.75 6.90
N VAL A 131 -21.20 12.95 7.40
CA VAL A 131 -21.55 14.21 6.75
C VAL A 131 -20.78 14.39 5.45
N VAL A 132 -19.54 13.88 5.37
CA VAL A 132 -18.68 14.02 4.19
C VAL A 132 -19.30 13.43 2.92
N PRO A 133 -19.70 12.15 2.86
CA PRO A 133 -20.35 11.61 1.67
C PRO A 133 -21.72 12.23 1.39
N ALA A 134 -22.39 12.81 2.39
CA ALA A 134 -23.67 13.50 2.18
C ALA A 134 -23.49 14.86 1.47
N LEU A 135 -22.43 15.60 1.82
CA LEU A 135 -22.12 16.89 1.19
C LEU A 135 -21.33 16.76 -0.11
N PHE A 136 -20.49 15.72 -0.21
CA PHE A 136 -19.61 15.48 -1.34
C PHE A 136 -19.71 14.02 -1.81
N PRO A 137 -20.82 13.63 -2.48
CA PRO A 137 -21.06 12.24 -2.85
C PRO A 137 -20.00 11.61 -3.76
N GLY A 138 -19.24 12.43 -4.50
CA GLY A 138 -18.14 11.99 -5.38
C GLY A 138 -16.74 12.33 -4.85
N LEU A 139 -16.59 12.72 -3.56
CA LEU A 139 -15.27 13.10 -3.05
C LEU A 139 -14.24 11.98 -3.21
N VAL A 140 -14.66 10.73 -3.03
CA VAL A 140 -13.76 9.58 -3.11
C VAL A 140 -13.55 9.15 -4.56
N GLU A 141 -14.58 9.25 -5.39
CA GLU A 141 -14.59 8.81 -6.79
C GLU A 141 -13.92 9.81 -7.74
N ASP A 142 -14.13 11.10 -7.50
CA ASP A 142 -13.84 12.20 -8.44
C ASP A 142 -12.69 13.11 -7.98
N ALA A 143 -12.49 13.29 -6.67
CA ALA A 143 -11.45 14.18 -6.16
C ALA A 143 -10.11 13.47 -5.88
N LEU A 144 -10.11 12.15 -5.76
CA LEU A 144 -8.90 11.39 -5.49
C LEU A 144 -8.10 11.08 -6.77
N PRO A 145 -6.76 11.15 -6.73
CA PRO A 145 -5.92 10.75 -7.84
C PRO A 145 -6.28 9.36 -8.40
N ALA A 146 -6.26 9.21 -9.72
CA ALA A 146 -6.67 7.97 -10.38
C ALA A 146 -5.91 6.71 -9.91
N HIS A 147 -4.67 6.86 -9.46
CA HIS A 147 -3.86 5.75 -8.94
C HIS A 147 -4.31 5.22 -7.57
N LEU A 148 -5.10 6.00 -6.81
CA LEU A 148 -5.71 5.56 -5.54
C LEU A 148 -6.98 4.73 -5.73
N ARG A 149 -7.68 4.94 -6.84
CA ARG A 149 -8.99 4.35 -7.09
C ARG A 149 -8.99 2.81 -7.00
N PRO A 150 -8.04 2.06 -7.60
CA PRO A 150 -8.03 0.61 -7.50
C PRO A 150 -7.90 0.11 -6.06
N ILE A 151 -7.04 0.76 -5.26
CA ILE A 151 -6.78 0.39 -3.86
C ILE A 151 -8.03 0.65 -3.00
N LEU A 152 -8.67 1.81 -3.19
CA LEU A 152 -9.89 2.16 -2.46
C LEU A 152 -11.07 1.27 -2.84
N GLN A 153 -11.21 0.94 -4.13
CA GLN A 153 -12.22 0.00 -4.60
C GLN A 153 -12.03 -1.38 -3.98
N GLN A 154 -10.79 -1.89 -3.92
CA GLN A 154 -10.49 -3.17 -3.28
C GLN A 154 -10.88 -3.17 -1.80
N ASN A 155 -10.53 -2.12 -1.05
CA ASN A 155 -10.90 -2.00 0.36
C ASN A 155 -12.43 -1.87 0.53
N ALA A 156 -13.10 -1.08 -0.32
CA ALA A 156 -14.54 -0.90 -0.29
C ALA A 156 -15.30 -2.21 -0.59
N ASN A 157 -14.78 -3.04 -1.49
CA ASN A 157 -15.33 -4.38 -1.76
C ASN A 157 -15.26 -5.24 -0.50
N GLY A 158 -14.11 -5.27 0.18
CA GLY A 158 -13.95 -6.02 1.44
C GLY A 158 -14.96 -5.61 2.52
N PHE A 159 -15.24 -4.30 2.67
CA PHE A 159 -16.27 -3.84 3.60
C PHE A 159 -17.68 -4.27 3.20
N ARG A 160 -18.00 -4.28 1.88
CA ARG A 160 -19.30 -4.75 1.38
C ARG A 160 -19.49 -6.24 1.60
N ASP A 161 -18.47 -7.04 1.30
CA ASP A 161 -18.51 -8.50 1.44
C ASP A 161 -18.63 -8.90 2.92
N ALA A 162 -17.97 -8.17 3.82
CA ALA A 162 -18.14 -8.34 5.26
C ALA A 162 -19.58 -8.03 5.71
N ALA A 163 -20.19 -6.97 5.19
CA ALA A 163 -21.55 -6.57 5.55
C ALA A 163 -22.64 -7.56 5.06
N THR A 164 -22.42 -8.23 3.93
CA THR A 164 -23.35 -9.25 3.40
C THR A 164 -23.15 -10.62 4.03
N SER A 165 -21.99 -10.89 4.64
CA SER A 165 -21.68 -12.15 5.34
C SER A 165 -22.25 -12.26 6.76
N VAL A 166 -22.80 -11.17 7.32
CA VAL A 166 -23.50 -11.21 8.61
C VAL A 166 -24.92 -11.76 8.39
N PRO A 167 -25.30 -12.90 8.98
CA PRO A 167 -26.67 -13.39 8.87
C PRO A 167 -27.60 -12.32 9.46
N VAL A 168 -28.57 -11.86 8.67
CA VAL A 168 -29.72 -11.14 9.22
C VAL A 168 -30.37 -12.12 10.18
N ALA A 169 -30.22 -11.89 11.48
CA ALA A 169 -30.95 -12.65 12.48
C ALA A 169 -32.45 -12.48 12.16
N ALA A 170 -33.06 -13.55 11.66
CA ALA A 170 -34.50 -13.59 11.45
C ALA A 170 -35.17 -13.35 12.80
N GLY A 171 -35.91 -12.24 12.89
CA GLY A 171 -36.82 -11.97 14.00
C GLY A 171 -38.06 -12.85 13.94
#